data_AF-A0A919NS77-F1
#
_entry.id   AF-A0A919NS77-F1
#
_cell.length_a   1.000
_cell.length_b   1.000
_cell.length_c   1.000
_cell.angle_alpha   90.00
_cell.angle_beta   90.00
_cell.angle_gamma   90.00
#
_symmetry.space_group_name_H-M   'P 1'
#
loop_
_entity.id
_entity.type
_entity.pdbx_description
1 polymer ?
#
loop_
_entity_poly.entity_id
_entity_poly.type
_entity_poly.pdbx_seq_one_letter_code
_entity_poly.pdbx_strand_id
1 'polypeptide(L)'
;MTSLQVIVGYDGSVAAGAAIEVAAALVPQAHARIAYLWVPPFADETLRRRLWHGTRRVDDFVAAVEREGAAESMRVATMGVALARAAGWEAEPLVERGYGGEGMQLAELAEKLEPDLLVLGSRGLGGAHALLGSVSDMAVHYAPRPVLVVPHPLLLNERASLTAGPVLVGWDGSPGAQRALAVAEELFGRRRLVLAAVHDGAPEQPAPEGYEALTAEELAGHPSGRAVADALARLATEHKAAAVVVGSRGRSAIREILLGSVAMATLHHTARPVLVVPHRVRERTGNATATDRIEITTAPARIVAGRRGRVAPAEIEAFFSRAIPAVAAELAHIGATVTGPPTAVYSHERSQVFDVTAGFPVAAEPSATPGLAVEHLPAGQVVRAEHIGPYSTLPATYALLANWFGDHARTPPRIMWEEYVAGPGDTRESDYRTRIVYPLN
;
A
#
# COMPACT_ATOMS: atom_id res chain seq x y z
N MET A 1 -30.04 13.69 9.24
CA MET A 1 -28.64 13.50 8.82
C MET A 1 -28.49 12.05 8.39
N THR A 2 -27.99 11.81 7.18
CA THR A 2 -27.64 10.45 6.72
C THR A 2 -26.52 9.89 7.59
N SER A 3 -26.56 8.58 7.88
CA SER A 3 -25.51 7.90 8.63
C SER A 3 -24.21 7.87 7.82
N LEU A 4 -23.07 8.19 8.44
CA LEU A 4 -21.76 8.16 7.77
C LEU A 4 -21.49 6.75 7.25
N GLN A 5 -21.05 6.65 5.99
CA GLN A 5 -20.63 5.37 5.39
C GLN A 5 -19.16 5.14 5.68
N VAL A 6 -18.83 4.07 6.39
CA VAL A 6 -17.45 3.74 6.77
C VAL A 6 -17.06 2.40 6.17
N ILE A 7 -15.86 2.29 5.61
CA ILE A 7 -15.22 0.99 5.34
C ILE A 7 -14.11 0.80 6.35
N VAL A 8 -14.05 -0.39 6.96
CA VAL A 8 -12.95 -0.77 7.85
C VAL A 8 -12.19 -1.93 7.23
N GLY A 9 -10.89 -1.75 6.98
CA GLY A 9 -10.02 -2.88 6.64
C GLY A 9 -9.80 -3.74 7.89
N TYR A 10 -10.28 -4.98 7.85
CA TYR A 10 -10.25 -5.91 8.96
C TYR A 10 -9.63 -7.22 8.53
N ASP A 11 -8.54 -7.65 9.17
CA ASP A 11 -7.82 -8.90 8.89
C ASP A 11 -7.95 -9.92 10.05
N GLY A 12 -8.80 -9.64 11.04
CA GLY A 12 -8.93 -10.45 12.26
C GLY A 12 -7.90 -10.12 13.35
N SER A 13 -6.95 -9.22 13.09
CA SER A 13 -5.92 -8.86 14.09
C SER A 13 -6.46 -7.99 15.22
N VAL A 14 -5.75 -8.01 16.36
CA VAL A 14 -6.04 -7.15 17.52
C VAL A 14 -5.95 -5.67 17.13
N ALA A 15 -5.00 -5.29 16.27
CA ALA A 15 -4.85 -3.92 15.80
C ALA A 15 -6.06 -3.47 14.95
N ALA A 16 -6.55 -4.33 14.06
CA ALA A 16 -7.76 -4.05 13.28
C ALA A 16 -9.02 -3.97 14.15
N GLY A 17 -9.14 -4.84 15.17
CA GLY A 17 -10.21 -4.76 16.17
C GLY A 17 -10.17 -3.46 16.98
N ALA A 18 -8.99 -3.06 17.45
CA ALA A 18 -8.80 -1.78 18.15
C ALA A 18 -9.11 -0.58 17.24
N ALA A 19 -8.82 -0.67 15.94
CA ALA A 19 -9.18 0.38 14.99
C ALA A 19 -10.69 0.61 14.91
N ILE A 20 -11.50 -0.47 14.98
CA ILE A 20 -12.97 -0.36 15.05
C ILE A 20 -13.41 0.40 16.29
N GLU A 21 -12.93 0.00 17.47
CA GLU A 21 -13.30 0.65 18.75
C GLU A 21 -12.95 2.14 18.76
N VAL A 22 -11.73 2.47 18.32
CA VAL A 22 -11.23 3.84 18.32
C VAL A 22 -11.98 4.70 17.31
N ALA A 23 -12.19 4.19 16.10
CA ALA A 23 -12.93 4.92 15.07
C ALA A 23 -14.39 5.13 15.51
N ALA A 24 -15.04 4.14 16.11
CA ALA A 24 -16.40 4.30 16.64
C ALA A 24 -16.50 5.34 17.75
N ALA A 25 -15.49 5.43 18.62
CA ALA A 25 -15.42 6.51 19.61
C ALA A 25 -15.28 7.90 18.97
N LEU A 26 -14.53 8.00 17.86
CA LEU A 26 -14.33 9.26 17.14
C LEU A 26 -15.55 9.68 16.32
N VAL A 27 -16.19 8.73 15.63
CA VAL A 27 -17.38 8.93 14.77
C VAL A 27 -18.53 7.98 15.18
N PRO A 28 -19.33 8.31 16.21
CA PRO A 28 -20.24 7.35 16.86
C PRO A 28 -21.48 6.95 16.06
N GLN A 29 -21.81 7.64 14.97
CA GLN A 29 -23.01 7.37 14.15
C GLN A 29 -22.58 7.05 12.72
N ALA A 30 -22.31 5.77 12.47
CA ALA A 30 -21.90 5.29 11.17
C ALA A 30 -22.54 3.93 10.83
N HIS A 31 -22.69 3.70 9.53
CA HIS A 31 -22.95 2.41 8.92
C HIS A 31 -21.62 1.88 8.36
N ALA A 32 -21.10 0.82 8.96
CA ALA A 32 -19.79 0.28 8.69
C ALA A 32 -19.85 -1.00 7.82
N ARG A 33 -19.07 -1.02 6.74
CA ARG A 33 -18.74 -2.23 6.00
C ARG A 33 -17.40 -2.76 6.47
N ILE A 34 -17.40 -3.94 7.06
CA ILE A 34 -16.20 -4.60 7.57
C ILE A 34 -15.56 -5.37 6.42
N ALA A 35 -14.54 -4.76 5.81
CA ALA A 35 -13.86 -5.26 4.63
C ALA A 35 -12.79 -6.29 5.01
N TYR A 36 -12.99 -7.55 4.61
CA TYR A 36 -11.96 -8.59 4.66
C TYR A 36 -11.59 -9.00 3.23
N LEU A 37 -10.32 -8.77 2.87
CA LEU A 37 -9.76 -9.15 1.58
C LEU A 37 -9.13 -10.54 1.70
N TRP A 38 -9.58 -11.50 0.89
CA TRP A 38 -9.10 -12.87 0.95
C TRP A 38 -8.42 -13.28 -0.36
N VAL A 39 -7.22 -13.88 -0.27
CA VAL A 39 -6.39 -14.22 -1.44
C VAL A 39 -6.36 -15.74 -1.70
N PRO A 40 -7.03 -16.25 -2.73
CA PRO A 40 -6.90 -17.65 -3.06
C PRO A 40 -5.48 -18.01 -3.51
N PRO A 41 -5.02 -19.24 -3.22
CA PRO A 41 -5.77 -20.22 -2.45
C PRO A 41 -5.60 -19.89 -0.94
N PHE A 42 -6.70 -19.84 -0.18
CA PHE A 42 -6.71 -19.83 1.30
C PHE A 42 -7.40 -21.10 1.77
N ALA A 43 -6.57 -22.03 2.22
CA ALA A 43 -6.94 -23.00 3.22
C ALA A 43 -5.65 -23.20 4.00
N ASP A 44 -5.75 -23.19 5.33
CA ASP A 44 -4.69 -23.66 6.22
C ASP A 44 -4.05 -24.92 5.62
N GLU A 45 -2.73 -25.07 5.72
CA GLU A 45 -2.03 -26.19 5.07
C GLU A 45 -2.61 -27.56 5.49
N THR A 46 -3.10 -27.65 6.73
CA THR A 46 -3.82 -28.80 7.29
C THR A 46 -5.19 -28.98 6.62
N LEU A 47 -5.93 -27.90 6.42
CA LEU A 47 -7.22 -27.90 5.73
C LEU A 47 -7.06 -28.29 4.24
N ARG A 48 -6.04 -27.79 3.56
CA ARG A 48 -5.68 -28.23 2.19
C ARG A 48 -5.39 -29.71 2.12
N ARG A 49 -4.56 -30.22 3.04
CA ARG A 49 -4.26 -31.66 3.11
C ARG A 49 -5.53 -32.48 3.28
N ARG A 50 -6.42 -32.07 4.18
CA ARG A 50 -7.72 -32.74 4.40
C ARG A 50 -8.60 -32.72 3.16
N LEU A 51 -8.74 -31.57 2.50
CA LEU A 51 -9.53 -31.44 1.27
C LEU A 51 -8.94 -32.28 0.13
N TRP A 52 -7.62 -32.29 -0.02
CA TRP A 52 -6.91 -33.07 -1.05
C TRP A 52 -7.20 -34.56 -0.93
N HIS A 53 -7.19 -35.10 0.29
CA HIS A 53 -7.53 -36.51 0.54
C HIS A 53 -9.02 -36.83 0.34
N GLY A 54 -9.90 -35.83 0.34
CA GLY A 54 -11.35 -35.98 0.14
C GLY A 54 -11.82 -35.81 -1.32
N THR A 55 -10.98 -35.30 -2.21
CA THR A 55 -11.34 -34.98 -3.61
C THR A 55 -10.59 -35.86 -4.61
N ARG A 56 -11.29 -36.37 -5.63
CA ARG A 56 -10.70 -37.26 -6.65
C ARG A 56 -10.18 -36.53 -7.89
N ARG A 57 -10.60 -35.28 -8.13
CA ARG A 57 -10.18 -34.43 -9.27
C ARG A 57 -9.66 -33.08 -8.77
N VAL A 58 -8.76 -32.48 -9.55
CA VAL A 58 -8.17 -31.17 -9.24
C VAL A 58 -9.22 -30.06 -9.24
N ASP A 59 -10.19 -30.09 -10.15
CA ASP A 59 -11.26 -29.07 -10.22
C ASP A 59 -12.16 -29.11 -8.99
N ASP A 60 -12.51 -30.31 -8.52
CA ASP A 60 -13.29 -30.51 -7.29
C ASP A 60 -12.54 -29.99 -6.05
N PHE A 61 -11.21 -30.16 -6.03
CA PHE A 61 -10.33 -29.63 -5.00
C PHE A 61 -10.28 -28.10 -5.00
N VAL A 62 -10.12 -27.48 -6.18
CA VAL A 62 -10.12 -26.02 -6.33
C VAL A 62 -11.45 -25.44 -5.86
N ALA A 63 -12.57 -26.00 -6.31
CA ALA A 63 -13.89 -25.56 -5.90
C ALA A 63 -14.14 -25.76 -4.39
N ALA A 64 -13.60 -26.83 -3.79
CA ALA A 64 -13.69 -27.04 -2.35
C ALA A 64 -12.85 -26.04 -1.55
N VAL A 65 -11.63 -25.73 -2.00
CA VAL A 65 -10.77 -24.70 -1.40
C VAL A 65 -11.42 -23.32 -1.49
N GLU A 66 -12.04 -22.99 -2.62
CA GLU A 66 -12.76 -21.72 -2.78
C GLU A 66 -13.97 -21.61 -1.85
N ARG A 67 -14.79 -22.67 -1.73
CA ARG A 67 -15.94 -22.67 -0.81
C ARG A 67 -15.51 -22.51 0.64
N GLU A 68 -14.47 -23.23 1.06
CA GLU A 68 -13.99 -23.17 2.44
C GLU A 68 -13.32 -21.81 2.73
N GLY A 69 -12.54 -21.28 1.79
CA GLY A 69 -11.95 -19.94 1.87
C GLY A 69 -13.01 -18.85 1.99
N ALA A 70 -14.10 -18.94 1.22
CA ALA A 70 -15.23 -18.01 1.30
C ALA A 70 -16.00 -18.12 2.63
N ALA A 71 -16.13 -19.33 3.19
CA ALA A 71 -16.76 -19.52 4.49
C ALA A 71 -15.91 -18.93 5.63
N GLU A 72 -14.59 -19.16 5.60
CA GLU A 72 -13.68 -18.63 6.62
C GLU A 72 -13.54 -17.10 6.54
N SER A 73 -13.44 -16.54 5.33
CA SER A 73 -13.40 -15.08 5.16
C SER A 73 -14.66 -14.39 5.69
N MET A 74 -15.84 -15.01 5.47
CA MET A 74 -17.09 -14.55 6.06
C MET A 74 -17.08 -14.63 7.59
N ARG A 75 -16.48 -15.67 8.20
CA ARG A 75 -16.35 -15.77 9.66
C ARG A 75 -15.50 -14.64 10.22
N VAL A 76 -14.36 -14.34 9.58
CA VAL A 76 -13.49 -13.23 9.99
C VAL A 76 -14.25 -11.90 9.89
N ALA A 77 -14.86 -11.60 8.75
CA ALA A 77 -15.64 -10.37 8.59
C ALA A 77 -16.78 -10.26 9.62
N THR A 78 -17.46 -11.38 9.92
CA THR A 78 -18.53 -11.42 10.94
C THR A 78 -18.01 -11.09 12.35
N MET A 79 -16.79 -11.50 12.70
CA MET A 79 -16.17 -11.12 13.96
C MET A 79 -15.93 -9.61 14.06
N GLY A 80 -15.44 -8.98 12.99
CA GLY A 80 -15.32 -7.53 12.93
C GLY A 80 -16.68 -6.81 12.99
N VAL A 81 -17.72 -7.38 12.37
CA VAL A 81 -19.12 -6.87 12.48
C VAL A 81 -19.60 -6.91 13.92
N ALA A 82 -19.32 -7.99 14.65
CA ALA A 82 -19.68 -8.08 16.07
C ALA A 82 -18.97 -7.01 16.91
N LEU A 83 -17.68 -6.75 16.66
CA LEU A 83 -16.92 -5.68 17.32
C LEU A 83 -17.51 -4.29 17.00
N ALA A 84 -17.83 -4.02 15.73
CA ALA A 84 -18.40 -2.74 15.31
C ALA A 84 -19.77 -2.49 15.93
N ARG A 85 -20.64 -3.50 15.98
CA ARG A 85 -21.95 -3.42 16.64
C ARG A 85 -21.82 -3.22 18.15
N ALA A 86 -20.88 -3.90 18.78
CA ALA A 86 -20.58 -3.70 20.21
C ALA A 86 -20.07 -2.27 20.50
N ALA A 87 -19.37 -1.66 19.53
CA ALA A 87 -18.92 -0.28 19.60
C ALA A 87 -19.99 0.77 19.22
N GLY A 88 -21.21 0.34 18.87
CA GLY A 88 -22.36 1.21 18.60
C GLY A 88 -22.63 1.55 17.14
N TRP A 89 -21.91 0.95 16.19
CA TRP A 89 -22.17 1.11 14.76
C TRP A 89 -23.22 0.13 14.24
N GLU A 90 -23.96 0.54 13.20
CA GLU A 90 -24.60 -0.42 12.30
C GLU A 90 -23.51 -1.04 11.43
N ALA A 91 -23.49 -2.36 11.25
CA ALA A 91 -22.41 -2.99 10.49
C ALA A 91 -22.84 -4.24 9.71
N GLU A 92 -22.23 -4.41 8.54
CA GLU A 92 -22.37 -5.54 7.63
C GLU A 92 -21.00 -6.03 7.13
N PRO A 93 -20.85 -7.32 6.80
CA PRO A 93 -19.60 -7.83 6.25
C PRO A 93 -19.43 -7.42 4.79
N LEU A 94 -18.20 -7.08 4.39
CA LEU A 94 -17.79 -6.89 3.01
C LEU A 94 -16.62 -7.82 2.73
N VAL A 95 -16.87 -8.93 2.03
CA VAL A 95 -15.84 -9.92 1.73
C VAL A 95 -15.53 -9.83 0.25
N GLU A 96 -14.27 -9.52 -0.07
CA GLU A 96 -13.83 -9.32 -1.45
C GLU A 96 -12.62 -10.22 -1.73
N ARG A 97 -12.62 -10.81 -2.93
CA ARG A 97 -11.52 -11.66 -3.38
C ARG A 97 -10.38 -10.77 -3.84
N GLY A 98 -9.18 -11.04 -3.35
CA GLY A 98 -7.98 -10.30 -3.68
C GLY A 98 -6.87 -11.15 -4.29
N TYR A 99 -5.86 -10.48 -4.84
CA TYR A 99 -4.69 -11.12 -5.45
C TYR A 99 -3.35 -10.57 -4.91
N GLY A 100 -3.36 -10.09 -3.66
CA GLY A 100 -2.25 -9.39 -3.00
C GLY A 100 -2.34 -7.86 -3.12
N GLY A 101 -1.58 -7.13 -2.29
CA GLY A 101 -1.64 -5.66 -2.29
C GLY A 101 -2.92 -5.13 -1.64
N GLU A 102 -3.24 -5.61 -0.45
CA GLU A 102 -4.53 -5.39 0.23
C GLU A 102 -4.86 -3.91 0.40
N GLY A 103 -3.86 -3.06 0.63
CA GLY A 103 -4.06 -1.61 0.74
C GLY A 103 -4.51 -0.94 -0.56
N MET A 104 -4.04 -1.42 -1.72
CA MET A 104 -4.50 -0.95 -3.03
C MET A 104 -5.95 -1.37 -3.29
N GLN A 105 -6.27 -2.64 -3.00
CA GLN A 105 -7.64 -3.13 -3.15
C GLN A 105 -8.62 -2.42 -2.20
N LEU A 106 -8.20 -2.07 -0.98
CA LEU A 106 -9.01 -1.24 -0.09
C LEU A 106 -9.20 0.18 -0.64
N ALA A 107 -8.18 0.75 -1.30
CA ALA A 107 -8.31 2.02 -2.00
C ALA A 107 -9.27 1.94 -3.20
N GLU A 108 -9.22 0.86 -3.99
CA GLU A 108 -10.16 0.58 -5.09
C GLU A 108 -11.60 0.39 -4.56
N LEU A 109 -11.78 -0.31 -3.44
CA LEU A 109 -13.08 -0.41 -2.77
C LEU A 109 -13.58 0.94 -2.30
N ALA A 110 -12.69 1.79 -1.77
CA ALA A 110 -13.04 3.15 -1.38
C ALA A 110 -13.37 4.05 -2.59
N GLU A 111 -12.76 3.81 -3.75
CA GLU A 111 -13.14 4.47 -5.01
C GLU A 111 -14.51 3.99 -5.50
N LYS A 112 -14.76 2.68 -5.48
CA LYS A 112 -16.00 2.05 -5.98
C LYS A 112 -17.22 2.34 -5.11
N LEU A 113 -17.06 2.30 -3.79
CA LEU A 113 -18.15 2.39 -2.81
C LEU A 113 -18.29 3.78 -2.19
N GLU A 114 -17.33 4.68 -2.47
CA GLU A 114 -17.31 6.08 -2.05
C GLU A 114 -17.67 6.31 -0.56
N PRO A 115 -17.11 5.54 0.40
CA PRO A 115 -17.41 5.76 1.82
C PRO A 115 -16.95 7.15 2.26
N ASP A 116 -17.59 7.73 3.27
CA ASP A 116 -17.15 8.99 3.87
C ASP A 116 -15.78 8.83 4.56
N LEU A 117 -15.44 7.61 5.00
CA LEU A 117 -14.19 7.30 5.69
C LEU A 117 -13.72 5.85 5.45
N LEU A 118 -12.42 5.68 5.16
CA LEU A 118 -11.72 4.39 5.23
C LEU A 118 -10.93 4.30 6.55
N VAL A 119 -11.11 3.24 7.32
CA VAL A 119 -10.44 3.03 8.63
C VAL A 119 -9.50 1.84 8.55
N LEU A 120 -8.26 2.03 9.01
CA LEU A 120 -7.22 0.99 9.03
C LEU A 120 -6.46 1.03 10.35
N GLY A 121 -6.12 -0.14 10.89
CA GLY A 121 -5.12 -0.21 11.97
C GLY A 121 -3.70 -0.08 11.40
N SER A 122 -2.73 0.39 12.19
CA SER A 122 -1.31 0.21 11.88
C SER A 122 -0.70 -0.88 12.77
N ARG A 123 0.20 -1.70 12.20
CA ARG A 123 0.94 -2.72 12.94
C ARG A 123 2.06 -2.05 13.73
N GLY A 124 1.77 -1.61 14.95
CA GLY A 124 2.79 -1.10 15.85
C GLY A 124 3.55 -2.25 16.53
N LEU A 125 4.77 -2.52 16.07
CA LEU A 125 5.77 -3.21 16.89
C LEU A 125 6.81 -2.19 17.33
N GLY A 126 6.62 -1.63 18.54
CA GLY A 126 7.61 -0.85 19.28
C GLY A 126 7.27 0.64 19.42
N GLY A 127 7.34 1.16 20.66
CA GLY A 127 7.14 2.57 20.98
C GLY A 127 8.09 3.51 20.23
N ALA A 128 7.68 4.78 20.16
CA ALA A 128 8.36 5.92 19.48
C ALA A 128 8.68 5.77 17.98
N HIS A 129 8.57 4.60 17.36
CA HIS A 129 8.79 4.38 15.92
C HIS A 129 7.80 3.34 15.36
N ALA A 130 6.51 3.68 15.33
CA ALA A 130 5.51 2.83 14.69
C ALA A 130 5.73 2.85 13.15
N LEU A 131 6.20 1.74 12.60
CA LEU A 131 6.20 1.56 11.15
C LEU A 131 4.75 1.40 10.68
N LEU A 132 4.37 2.16 9.65
CA LEU A 132 3.09 1.99 8.98
C LEU A 132 3.08 0.59 8.35
N GLY A 133 2.02 -0.18 8.60
CA GLY A 133 1.87 -1.48 7.95
C GLY A 133 1.69 -1.31 6.44
N SER A 134 2.17 -2.26 5.63
CA SER A 134 2.10 -2.20 4.16
C SER A 134 0.70 -1.90 3.60
N VAL A 135 -0.34 -2.40 4.26
CA VAL A 135 -1.75 -2.16 3.90
C VAL A 135 -2.11 -0.68 4.08
N SER A 136 -1.86 -0.15 5.27
CA SER A 136 -2.19 1.25 5.61
C SER A 136 -1.35 2.22 4.81
N ASP A 137 -0.08 1.88 4.53
CA ASP A 137 0.81 2.65 3.67
C ASP A 137 0.28 2.78 2.24
N MET A 138 -0.05 1.66 1.58
CA MET A 138 -0.64 1.73 0.25
C MET A 138 -1.98 2.49 0.26
N ALA A 139 -2.85 2.24 1.23
CA ALA A 139 -4.17 2.86 1.27
C ALA A 139 -4.11 4.39 1.43
N VAL A 140 -3.22 4.94 2.27
CA VAL A 140 -3.08 6.41 2.40
C VAL A 140 -2.53 7.08 1.15
N HIS A 141 -1.80 6.34 0.31
CA HIS A 141 -1.29 6.84 -0.96
C HIS A 141 -2.34 6.84 -2.07
N TYR A 142 -3.17 5.78 -2.13
CA TYR A 142 -4.02 5.52 -3.28
C TYR A 142 -5.52 5.78 -3.06
N ALA A 143 -6.00 5.78 -1.81
CA ALA A 143 -7.42 5.96 -1.55
C ALA A 143 -7.88 7.39 -1.93
N PRO A 144 -8.95 7.53 -2.73
CA PRO A 144 -9.50 8.85 -3.07
C PRO A 144 -10.37 9.43 -1.95
N ARG A 145 -10.57 8.69 -0.85
CA ARG A 145 -11.41 9.04 0.29
C ARG A 145 -10.54 9.27 1.53
N PRO A 146 -11.02 10.03 2.55
CA PRO A 146 -10.28 10.22 3.79
C PRO A 146 -9.92 8.86 4.43
N VAL A 147 -8.68 8.74 4.92
CA VAL A 147 -8.17 7.51 5.55
C VAL A 147 -7.80 7.79 6.99
N LEU A 148 -8.49 7.15 7.94
CA LEU A 148 -8.14 7.16 9.36
C LEU A 148 -7.24 5.96 9.66
N VAL A 149 -5.98 6.24 9.98
CA VAL A 149 -5.03 5.24 10.47
C VAL A 149 -5.01 5.28 11.99
N VAL A 150 -5.31 4.14 12.61
CA VAL A 150 -5.36 3.98 14.06
C VAL A 150 -4.10 3.25 14.54
N PRO A 151 -3.24 3.90 15.35
CA PRO A 151 -2.09 3.23 15.92
C PRO A 151 -2.50 2.24 17.02
N HIS A 152 -1.74 1.16 17.14
CA HIS A 152 -1.91 0.16 18.18
C HIS A 152 -0.54 -0.25 18.76
N PRO A 153 -0.39 -0.37 20.10
CA PRO A 153 -1.41 -0.12 21.13
C PRO A 153 -1.59 1.38 21.42
N LEU A 154 -2.78 1.75 21.94
CA LEU A 154 -3.02 3.04 22.60
C LEU A 154 -2.87 2.90 24.11
N LEU A 155 -2.11 3.82 24.72
CA LEU A 155 -1.97 3.99 26.16
C LEU A 155 -3.25 4.55 26.78
N LEU A 156 -3.37 4.44 28.11
CA LEU A 156 -4.56 4.90 28.85
C LEU A 156 -4.88 6.37 28.62
N ASN A 157 -3.87 7.24 28.59
CA ASN A 157 -4.06 8.67 28.34
C ASN A 157 -4.55 8.95 26.92
N GLU A 158 -4.06 8.21 25.92
CA GLU A 158 -4.53 8.32 24.54
C GLU A 158 -5.97 7.86 24.41
N ARG A 159 -6.33 6.73 25.05
CA ARG A 159 -7.71 6.24 25.11
C ARG A 159 -8.65 7.22 25.81
N ALA A 160 -8.23 7.82 26.91
CA ALA A 160 -9.04 8.81 27.63
C ALA A 160 -9.37 10.03 26.75
N SER A 161 -8.41 10.50 25.95
CA SER A 161 -8.61 11.59 24.99
C SER A 161 -9.67 11.27 23.93
N LEU A 162 -9.91 10.00 23.58
CA LEU A 162 -10.94 9.65 22.59
C LEU A 162 -12.34 10.08 23.04
N THR A 163 -12.60 10.24 24.34
CA THR A 163 -13.96 10.57 24.81
C THR A 163 -14.31 12.04 24.60
N ALA A 164 -13.36 12.96 24.88
CA ALA A 164 -13.65 14.41 24.92
C ALA A 164 -12.50 15.30 24.43
N GLY A 165 -11.37 14.72 24.01
CA GLY A 165 -10.24 15.46 23.46
C GLY A 165 -10.61 16.17 22.16
N PRO A 166 -9.98 17.34 21.88
CA PRO A 166 -10.18 18.05 20.61
C PRO A 166 -9.61 17.25 19.44
N VAL A 167 -9.99 17.61 18.23
CA VAL A 167 -9.31 17.15 17.00
C VAL A 167 -8.33 18.24 16.56
N LEU A 168 -7.07 17.88 16.42
CA LEU A 168 -6.01 18.81 16.00
C LEU A 168 -5.84 18.72 14.48
N VAL A 169 -5.98 19.83 13.77
CA VAL A 169 -5.84 19.89 12.31
C VAL A 169 -4.55 20.66 11.97
N GLY A 170 -3.65 20.03 11.22
CA GLY A 170 -2.45 20.69 10.73
C GLY A 170 -2.80 21.80 9.75
N TRP A 171 -2.31 23.01 10.02
CA TRP A 171 -2.68 24.22 9.30
C TRP A 171 -1.45 24.97 8.76
N ASP A 172 -1.30 24.96 7.44
CA ASP A 172 -0.35 25.81 6.71
C ASP A 172 -1.06 26.75 5.72
N GLY A 173 -2.39 26.82 5.78
CA GLY A 173 -3.25 27.57 4.86
C GLY A 173 -3.32 27.03 3.42
N SER A 174 -2.61 25.95 3.10
CA SER A 174 -2.65 25.32 1.77
C SER A 174 -4.05 24.77 1.44
N PRO A 175 -4.38 24.53 0.16
CA PRO A 175 -5.67 23.93 -0.18
C PRO A 175 -5.84 22.52 0.43
N GLY A 176 -4.74 21.80 0.70
CA GLY A 176 -4.79 20.54 1.44
C GLY A 176 -5.19 20.72 2.91
N ALA A 177 -4.67 21.74 3.59
CA ALA A 177 -5.07 22.09 4.95
C ALA A 177 -6.53 22.60 5.01
N GLN A 178 -6.97 23.39 4.03
CA GLN A 178 -8.36 23.83 3.92
C GLN A 178 -9.32 22.65 3.74
N ARG A 179 -8.98 21.69 2.87
CA ARG A 179 -9.78 20.48 2.69
C ARG A 179 -9.75 19.60 3.94
N ALA A 180 -8.61 19.50 4.62
CA ALA A 180 -8.48 18.77 5.87
C ALA A 180 -9.40 19.35 6.97
N LEU A 181 -9.49 20.68 7.07
CA LEU A 181 -10.42 21.36 7.97
C LEU A 181 -11.89 21.06 7.61
N ALA A 182 -12.28 21.21 6.34
CA ALA A 182 -13.65 20.92 5.90
C ALA A 182 -14.07 19.47 6.20
N VAL A 183 -13.21 18.50 5.90
CA VAL A 183 -13.48 17.08 6.22
C VAL A 183 -13.50 16.83 7.73
N ALA A 184 -12.67 17.54 8.51
CA ALA A 184 -12.71 17.45 9.97
C ALA A 184 -14.02 18.00 10.55
N GLU A 185 -14.58 19.08 9.99
CA GLU A 185 -15.91 19.60 10.35
C GLU A 185 -17.01 18.57 10.03
N GLU A 186 -16.95 17.94 8.86
CA GLU A 186 -17.93 16.93 8.43
C GLU A 186 -17.90 15.68 9.34
N LEU A 187 -16.70 15.12 9.59
CA LEU A 187 -16.55 13.87 10.34
C LEU A 187 -16.59 14.07 11.85
N PHE A 188 -16.04 15.20 12.35
CA PHE A 188 -15.84 15.44 13.78
C PHE A 188 -16.56 16.69 14.29
N GLY A 189 -17.53 17.26 13.59
CA GLY A 189 -18.20 18.53 13.96
C GLY A 189 -18.88 18.57 15.34
N ARG A 190 -18.98 17.45 16.05
CA ARG A 190 -19.40 17.39 17.46
C ARG A 190 -18.25 17.63 18.46
N ARG A 191 -17.02 17.72 17.98
CA ARG A 191 -15.80 17.93 18.76
C ARG A 191 -15.24 19.32 18.49
N ARG A 192 -14.56 19.86 19.50
CA ARG A 192 -13.74 21.06 19.32
C ARG A 192 -12.61 20.77 18.33
N LEU A 193 -12.53 21.55 17.26
CA LEU A 193 -11.41 21.53 16.32
C LEU A 193 -10.39 22.60 16.73
N VAL A 194 -9.11 22.26 16.70
CA VAL A 194 -7.99 23.15 17.01
C VAL A 194 -7.01 23.12 15.85
N LEU A 195 -6.65 24.30 15.32
CA LEU A 195 -5.71 24.41 14.21
C LEU A 195 -4.30 24.53 14.74
N ALA A 196 -3.38 23.73 14.20
CA ALA A 196 -1.98 23.74 14.59
C ALA A 196 -1.11 24.19 13.42
N ALA A 197 -0.55 25.40 13.53
CA ALA A 197 0.39 25.95 12.57
C ALA A 197 1.83 25.75 13.07
N VAL A 198 2.66 25.11 12.25
CA VAL A 198 4.10 24.95 12.53
C VAL A 198 4.87 25.78 11.53
N HIS A 199 5.75 26.65 12.01
CA HIS A 199 6.43 27.64 11.18
C HIS A 199 7.83 27.97 11.72
N ASP A 200 8.72 28.42 10.83
CA ASP A 200 9.98 29.08 11.17
C ASP A 200 9.81 30.60 11.02
N GLY A 201 9.04 31.24 11.92
CA GLY A 201 8.72 32.68 11.87
C GLY A 201 7.24 33.02 12.10
N ALA A 202 6.74 34.16 11.61
CA ALA A 202 5.31 34.46 11.71
C ALA A 202 4.50 33.57 10.74
N PRO A 203 3.30 33.07 11.11
CA PRO A 203 2.48 32.28 10.21
C PRO A 203 2.10 33.08 8.96
N GLU A 204 2.45 32.55 7.79
CA GLU A 204 2.27 33.23 6.51
C GLU A 204 0.78 33.37 6.12
N GLN A 205 -0.07 32.48 6.63
CA GLN A 205 -1.53 32.61 6.60
C GLN A 205 -2.11 32.32 7.99
N PRO A 206 -2.86 33.26 8.59
CA PRO A 206 -3.48 33.04 9.89
C PRO A 206 -4.57 31.95 9.82
N ALA A 207 -4.86 31.34 10.96
CA ALA A 207 -6.03 30.49 11.11
C ALA A 207 -7.32 31.28 10.77
N PRO A 208 -8.34 30.64 10.18
CA PRO A 208 -9.64 31.27 9.96
C PRO A 208 -10.26 31.71 11.29
N GLU A 209 -11.03 32.79 11.27
CA GLU A 209 -11.77 33.26 12.44
C GLU A 209 -12.71 32.16 12.98
N GLY A 210 -12.86 32.10 14.31
CA GLY A 210 -13.70 31.09 14.98
C GLY A 210 -12.98 29.81 15.39
N TYR A 211 -11.72 29.62 14.98
CA TYR A 211 -10.88 28.50 15.40
C TYR A 211 -9.81 28.90 16.42
N GLU A 212 -9.62 28.05 17.42
CA GLU A 212 -8.44 28.13 18.28
C GLU A 212 -7.20 27.73 17.46
N ALA A 213 -6.18 28.58 17.48
CA ALA A 213 -4.94 28.37 16.77
C ALA A 213 -3.78 28.16 17.75
N LEU A 214 -3.09 27.04 17.60
CA LEU A 214 -1.84 26.74 18.27
C LEU A 214 -0.70 26.98 17.28
N THR A 215 0.37 27.59 17.77
CA THR A 215 1.60 27.78 17.00
C THR A 215 2.75 27.03 17.64
N ALA A 216 3.62 26.45 16.82
CA ALA A 216 4.86 25.86 17.26
C ALA A 216 5.99 26.24 16.32
N GLU A 217 7.18 26.47 16.87
CA GLU A 217 8.38 26.69 16.09
C GLU A 217 8.87 25.36 15.47
N GLU A 218 9.31 25.42 14.22
CA GLU A 218 9.96 24.31 13.55
C GLU A 218 11.37 24.10 14.16
N LEU A 219 11.68 22.87 14.58
CA LEU A 219 13.00 22.55 15.14
C LEU A 219 14.07 22.63 14.03
N ALA A 220 15.01 23.56 14.16
CA ALA A 220 16.11 23.74 13.22
C ALA A 220 16.93 22.43 13.03
N GLY A 221 17.26 22.09 11.78
CA GLY A 221 18.21 21.03 11.43
C GLY A 221 17.63 19.67 11.00
N HIS A 222 16.33 19.55 10.77
CA HIS A 222 15.67 18.31 10.28
C HIS A 222 15.05 18.49 8.88
N PRO A 223 14.77 17.41 8.12
CA PRO A 223 13.92 17.49 6.94
C PRO A 223 12.57 18.09 7.35
N SER A 224 12.11 19.14 6.65
CA SER A 224 11.02 20.00 7.15
C SER A 224 9.73 19.25 7.49
N GLY A 225 9.37 18.23 6.69
CA GLY A 225 8.18 17.41 6.95
C GLY A 225 8.20 16.68 8.31
N ARG A 226 9.38 16.22 8.73
CA ARG A 226 9.56 15.54 10.03
C ARG A 226 9.48 16.52 11.19
N ALA A 227 10.13 17.67 11.08
CA ALA A 227 10.10 18.68 12.12
C ALA A 227 8.67 19.17 12.40
N VAL A 228 7.89 19.38 11.33
CA VAL A 228 6.46 19.70 11.42
C VAL A 228 5.66 18.58 12.08
N ALA A 229 5.85 17.33 11.65
CA ALA A 229 5.15 16.18 12.25
C ALA A 229 5.47 16.00 13.74
N ASP A 230 6.72 16.19 14.15
CA ASP A 230 7.13 16.13 15.55
C ASP A 230 6.46 17.23 16.39
N ALA A 231 6.35 18.45 15.83
CA ALA A 231 5.63 19.54 16.48
C ALA A 231 4.12 19.25 16.59
N LEU A 232 3.50 18.72 15.54
CA LEU A 232 2.09 18.30 15.57
C LEU A 232 1.86 17.20 16.62
N ALA A 233 2.76 16.22 16.71
CA ALA A 233 2.66 15.14 17.70
C ALA A 233 2.80 15.66 19.15
N ARG A 234 3.72 16.62 19.39
CA ARG A 234 3.85 17.29 20.70
C ARG A 234 2.59 18.06 21.07
N LEU A 235 2.10 18.94 20.19
CA LEU A 235 0.86 19.70 20.41
C LEU A 235 -0.34 18.78 20.65
N ALA A 236 -0.46 17.70 19.88
CA ALA A 236 -1.53 16.71 20.07
C ALA A 236 -1.44 16.01 21.44
N THR A 237 -0.23 15.82 21.96
CA THR A 237 -0.01 15.26 23.29
C THR A 237 -0.36 16.26 24.39
N GLU A 238 0.16 17.47 24.32
CA GLU A 238 -0.05 18.55 25.29
C GLU A 238 -1.53 18.93 25.42
N HIS A 239 -2.23 19.01 24.29
CA HIS A 239 -3.65 19.38 24.23
C HIS A 239 -4.59 18.18 24.31
N LYS A 240 -4.05 16.98 24.61
CA LYS A 240 -4.83 15.74 24.78
C LYS A 240 -5.75 15.47 23.60
N ALA A 241 -5.29 15.70 22.38
CA ALA A 241 -6.07 15.55 21.15
C ALA A 241 -6.56 14.11 20.97
N ALA A 242 -7.81 13.96 20.54
CA ALA A 242 -8.41 12.67 20.23
C ALA A 242 -7.87 12.09 18.91
N ALA A 243 -7.56 12.96 17.95
CA ALA A 243 -7.00 12.61 16.65
C ALA A 243 -6.21 13.80 16.07
N VAL A 244 -5.35 13.50 15.09
CA VAL A 244 -4.65 14.49 14.26
C VAL A 244 -5.16 14.39 12.83
N VAL A 245 -5.43 15.52 12.19
CA VAL A 245 -5.89 15.59 10.79
C VAL A 245 -4.85 16.35 9.97
N VAL A 246 -4.46 15.77 8.83
CA VAL A 246 -3.51 16.37 7.90
C VAL A 246 -4.01 16.21 6.46
N GLY A 247 -3.78 17.22 5.64
CA GLY A 247 -3.93 17.08 4.20
C GLY A 247 -2.86 16.15 3.64
N SER A 248 -3.18 15.36 2.62
CA SER A 248 -2.21 14.50 1.95
C SER A 248 -1.15 15.30 1.17
N ARG A 249 -1.37 16.61 0.97
CA ARG A 249 -0.48 17.54 0.26
C ARG A 249 -0.53 18.93 0.91
N GLY A 250 0.60 19.65 0.83
CA GLY A 250 0.74 21.05 1.22
C GLY A 250 0.89 21.97 0.01
N ARG A 251 1.80 22.94 0.10
CA ARG A 251 2.01 23.98 -0.95
C ARG A 251 2.89 23.54 -2.13
N SER A 252 3.70 22.50 -1.98
CA SER A 252 4.67 22.03 -2.99
C SER A 252 4.01 21.06 -3.99
N ALA A 253 3.29 21.60 -4.98
CA ALA A 253 2.54 20.81 -5.96
C ALA A 253 3.45 20.17 -7.04
N ILE A 254 4.13 19.05 -6.74
CA ILE A 254 4.84 18.24 -7.74
C ILE A 254 4.44 16.75 -7.62
N ARG A 255 3.82 16.22 -8.70
CA ARG A 255 3.37 14.83 -8.99
C ARG A 255 2.08 14.34 -8.29
N GLU A 256 1.28 13.60 -9.07
CA GLU A 256 -0.13 13.24 -8.78
C GLU A 256 -0.34 12.06 -7.81
N ILE A 257 0.73 11.38 -7.35
CA ILE A 257 0.63 10.09 -6.64
C ILE A 257 1.39 10.05 -5.29
N LEU A 258 2.29 11.01 -5.00
CA LEU A 258 3.08 10.97 -3.75
C LEU A 258 2.34 11.63 -2.58
N LEU A 259 2.38 10.97 -1.42
CA LEU A 259 1.93 11.50 -0.13
C LEU A 259 2.93 12.56 0.36
N GLY A 260 2.43 13.69 0.88
CA GLY A 260 3.26 14.76 1.40
C GLY A 260 4.12 14.32 2.59
N SER A 261 5.33 14.88 2.69
CA SER A 261 6.30 14.53 3.72
C SER A 261 5.78 14.71 5.15
N VAL A 262 4.96 15.76 5.40
CA VAL A 262 4.32 16.00 6.70
C VAL A 262 3.29 14.90 7.03
N ALA A 263 2.44 14.52 6.08
CA ALA A 263 1.41 13.51 6.31
C ALA A 263 2.04 12.15 6.62
N MET A 264 3.06 11.77 5.84
CA MET A 264 3.81 10.54 6.06
C MET A 264 4.53 10.55 7.42
N ALA A 265 5.27 11.62 7.73
CA ALA A 265 5.96 11.72 9.01
C ALA A 265 4.99 11.73 10.21
N THR A 266 3.82 12.36 10.06
CA THR A 266 2.79 12.36 11.11
C THR A 266 2.33 10.95 11.42
N LEU A 267 2.02 10.14 10.39
CA LEU A 267 1.61 8.74 10.56
C LEU A 267 2.62 7.89 11.34
N HIS A 268 3.92 8.21 11.24
CA HIS A 268 4.97 7.49 11.95
C HIS A 268 5.24 8.01 13.36
N HIS A 269 5.03 9.30 13.62
CA HIS A 269 5.55 9.97 14.82
C HIS A 269 4.48 10.29 15.87
N THR A 270 3.19 10.24 15.53
CA THR A 270 2.13 10.40 16.54
C THR A 270 1.58 9.07 17.03
N ALA A 271 1.33 8.99 18.34
CA ALA A 271 0.56 7.91 18.96
C ALA A 271 -0.96 8.16 18.89
N ARG A 272 -1.40 9.27 18.27
CA ARG A 272 -2.82 9.57 18.06
C ARG A 272 -3.32 8.97 16.74
N PRO A 273 -4.61 8.61 16.63
CA PRO A 273 -5.23 8.34 15.34
C PRO A 273 -5.00 9.50 14.36
N VAL A 274 -4.63 9.17 13.12
CA VAL A 274 -4.32 10.17 12.08
C VAL A 274 -5.32 10.04 10.94
N LEU A 275 -6.05 11.11 10.66
CA LEU A 275 -6.87 11.24 9.46
C LEU A 275 -6.05 11.92 8.36
N VAL A 276 -5.76 11.18 7.29
CA VAL A 276 -5.15 11.70 6.07
C VAL A 276 -6.25 12.05 5.08
N VAL A 277 -6.29 13.31 4.67
CA VAL A 277 -7.32 13.84 3.78
C VAL A 277 -6.75 14.04 2.37
N PRO A 278 -7.20 13.29 1.34
CA PRO A 278 -6.62 13.38 0.00
C PRO A 278 -6.86 14.76 -0.64
N HIS A 279 -5.92 15.29 -1.42
CA HIS A 279 -6.03 16.65 -1.99
C HIS A 279 -7.10 16.80 -3.10
N ARG A 280 -7.58 15.72 -3.72
CA ARG A 280 -8.71 15.73 -4.66
C ARG A 280 -9.56 14.47 -4.49
N VAL A 281 -10.88 14.63 -4.48
CA VAL A 281 -11.77 13.57 -4.96
C VAL A 281 -11.45 13.47 -6.45
N ARG A 282 -11.06 12.30 -6.96
CA ARG A 282 -11.00 12.10 -8.41
C ARG A 282 -12.42 12.35 -8.93
N GLU A 283 -12.68 13.54 -9.48
CA GLU A 283 -13.83 13.70 -10.37
C GLU A 283 -13.63 12.72 -11.52
N ARG A 284 -14.73 12.13 -11.96
CA ARG A 284 -14.76 11.12 -13.02
C ARG A 284 -14.45 11.78 -14.38
N THR A 285 -13.24 12.31 -14.55
CA THR A 285 -12.70 12.64 -15.86
C THR A 285 -12.38 11.32 -16.55
N GLY A 286 -13.06 11.09 -17.67
CA GLY A 286 -12.79 9.97 -18.54
C GLY A 286 -11.30 9.88 -18.89
N ASN A 287 -10.79 8.65 -18.90
CA ASN A 287 -9.45 8.22 -19.32
C ASN A 287 -8.28 8.68 -18.44
N ALA A 288 -8.10 8.00 -17.30
CA ALA A 288 -6.98 7.08 -17.12
C ALA A 288 -7.12 6.30 -15.80
N THR A 289 -7.49 5.03 -15.88
CA THR A 289 -7.53 4.14 -14.72
C THR A 289 -6.11 3.68 -14.37
N ALA A 290 -5.87 3.12 -13.16
CA ALA A 290 -4.57 2.48 -12.86
C ALA A 290 -4.18 1.40 -13.89
N THR A 291 -5.17 0.88 -14.62
CA THR A 291 -5.07 0.03 -15.81
C THR A 291 -4.34 0.65 -17.01
N ASP A 292 -4.22 1.98 -17.11
CA ASP A 292 -3.52 2.66 -18.21
C ASP A 292 -2.00 2.39 -18.21
N ARG A 293 -1.48 1.75 -17.16
CA ARG A 293 -0.08 1.33 -17.06
C ARG A 293 0.14 -0.14 -17.39
N ILE A 294 -0.94 -0.88 -17.67
CA ILE A 294 -0.91 -2.29 -18.05
C ILE A 294 -1.36 -2.41 -19.51
N GLU A 295 -0.46 -2.89 -20.36
CA GLU A 295 -0.72 -3.09 -21.79
C GLU A 295 -0.58 -4.56 -22.17
N ILE A 296 -1.46 -5.04 -23.06
CA ILE A 296 -1.17 -6.26 -23.83
C ILE A 296 -0.35 -5.82 -25.04
N THR A 297 0.86 -6.34 -25.17
CA THR A 297 1.73 -6.09 -26.32
C THR A 297 2.32 -7.39 -26.85
N THR A 298 3.04 -7.34 -27.96
CA THR A 298 3.74 -8.50 -28.52
C THR A 298 5.22 -8.39 -28.20
N ALA A 299 5.79 -9.43 -27.60
CA ALA A 299 7.23 -9.52 -27.33
C ALA A 299 7.90 -10.53 -28.28
N PRO A 300 9.13 -10.24 -28.77
CA PRO A 300 9.92 -11.21 -29.50
C PRO A 300 10.52 -12.27 -28.56
N ALA A 301 10.87 -13.43 -29.12
CA ALA A 301 11.67 -14.42 -28.39
C ALA A 301 13.05 -13.82 -28.07
N ARG A 302 13.52 -14.06 -26.83
CA ARG A 302 14.80 -13.52 -26.35
C ARG A 302 15.56 -14.58 -25.56
N ILE A 303 16.87 -14.51 -25.65
CA ILE A 303 17.77 -15.33 -24.84
C ILE A 303 18.33 -14.42 -23.75
N VAL A 304 18.19 -14.82 -22.49
CA VAL A 304 18.78 -14.12 -21.34
C VAL A 304 19.90 -14.98 -20.78
N ALA A 305 21.11 -14.44 -20.75
CA ALA A 305 22.26 -15.06 -20.12
C ALA A 305 22.50 -14.40 -18.77
N GLY A 306 22.58 -15.18 -17.70
CA GLY A 306 22.62 -14.66 -16.34
C GLY A 306 23.10 -15.64 -15.30
N ARG A 307 23.07 -15.25 -14.03
CA ARG A 307 23.30 -16.14 -12.90
C ARG A 307 21.96 -16.54 -12.30
N ARG A 308 21.74 -17.84 -12.16
CA ARG A 308 20.56 -18.39 -11.49
C ARG A 308 20.83 -18.59 -10.00
N GLY A 309 19.85 -18.29 -9.16
CA GLY A 309 19.90 -18.49 -7.73
C GLY A 309 18.53 -18.75 -7.13
N ARG A 310 18.50 -19.52 -6.03
CA ARG A 310 17.34 -19.59 -5.14
C ARG A 310 17.59 -18.65 -3.96
N VAL A 311 16.81 -17.58 -3.87
CA VAL A 311 17.11 -16.41 -3.03
C VAL A 311 15.92 -16.08 -2.15
N ALA A 312 16.14 -15.88 -0.85
CA ALA A 312 15.08 -15.39 0.03
C ALA A 312 14.71 -13.94 -0.33
N PRO A 313 13.46 -13.49 -0.12
CA PRO A 313 13.06 -12.13 -0.46
C PRO A 313 13.93 -11.03 0.16
N ALA A 314 14.40 -11.22 1.40
CA ALA A 314 15.27 -10.27 2.09
C ALA A 314 16.70 -10.20 1.51
N GLU A 315 17.13 -11.20 0.74
CA GLU A 315 18.48 -11.31 0.18
C GLU A 315 18.54 -10.93 -1.31
N ILE A 316 17.38 -10.60 -1.90
CA ILE A 316 17.25 -10.36 -3.34
C ILE A 316 18.15 -9.21 -3.81
N GLU A 317 18.16 -8.08 -3.09
CA GLU A 317 19.00 -6.94 -3.45
C GLU A 317 20.48 -7.31 -3.45
N ALA A 318 20.94 -7.99 -2.39
CA ALA A 318 22.32 -8.41 -2.25
C ALA A 318 22.74 -9.40 -3.36
N PHE A 319 21.83 -10.26 -3.80
CA PHE A 319 22.04 -11.15 -4.93
C PHE A 319 22.23 -10.35 -6.23
N PHE A 320 21.37 -9.39 -6.53
CA PHE A 320 21.45 -8.57 -7.74
C PHE A 320 22.72 -7.73 -7.79
N SER A 321 23.10 -7.09 -6.68
CA SER A 321 24.34 -6.29 -6.58
C SER A 321 25.60 -7.09 -6.90
N ARG A 322 25.59 -8.42 -6.65
CA ARG A 322 26.70 -9.31 -7.00
C ARG A 322 26.55 -9.93 -8.40
N ALA A 323 25.34 -10.33 -8.78
CA ALA A 323 25.09 -11.08 -10.00
C ALA A 323 25.25 -10.21 -11.26
N ILE A 324 24.65 -9.00 -11.28
CA ILE A 324 24.61 -8.16 -12.47
C ILE A 324 26.01 -7.73 -12.94
N PRO A 325 26.91 -7.19 -12.08
CA PRO A 325 28.25 -6.82 -12.51
C PRO A 325 29.09 -8.04 -12.95
N ALA A 326 28.93 -9.18 -12.27
CA ALA A 326 29.66 -10.41 -12.61
C ALA A 326 29.25 -10.97 -13.97
N VAL A 327 27.94 -10.98 -14.27
CA VAL A 327 27.44 -11.42 -15.59
C VAL A 327 27.88 -10.44 -16.68
N ALA A 328 27.82 -9.13 -16.43
CA ALA A 328 28.28 -8.14 -17.40
C ALA A 328 29.77 -8.33 -17.77
N ALA A 329 30.63 -8.57 -16.77
CA ALA A 329 32.04 -8.85 -16.99
C ALA A 329 32.28 -10.15 -17.78
N GLU A 330 31.53 -11.21 -17.46
CA GLU A 330 31.64 -12.50 -18.16
C GLU A 330 31.19 -12.40 -19.62
N LEU A 331 30.04 -11.77 -19.88
CA LEU A 331 29.53 -11.54 -21.24
C LEU A 331 30.52 -10.73 -22.08
N ALA A 332 31.15 -9.71 -21.49
CA ALA A 332 32.20 -8.94 -22.16
C ALA A 332 33.45 -9.80 -22.45
N HIS A 333 33.85 -10.68 -21.51
CA HIS A 333 35.00 -11.57 -21.68
C HIS A 333 34.81 -12.56 -22.83
N ILE A 334 33.61 -13.14 -22.95
CA ILE A 334 33.28 -14.11 -24.01
C ILE A 334 32.83 -13.46 -25.33
N GLY A 335 32.80 -12.12 -25.39
CA GLY A 335 32.40 -11.37 -26.59
C GLY A 335 30.91 -11.48 -26.93
N ALA A 336 30.05 -11.78 -25.96
CA ALA A 336 28.60 -11.84 -26.16
C ALA A 336 28.02 -10.44 -26.35
N THR A 337 27.12 -10.28 -27.33
CA THR A 337 26.46 -9.00 -27.60
C THR A 337 25.21 -8.86 -26.75
N VAL A 338 25.21 -7.92 -25.80
CA VAL A 338 24.03 -7.55 -24.98
C VAL A 338 23.05 -6.71 -25.81
N THR A 339 21.77 -7.06 -25.78
CA THR A 339 20.72 -6.47 -26.66
C THR A 339 19.67 -5.65 -25.94
N GLY A 340 19.82 -5.44 -24.63
CA GLY A 340 18.81 -4.76 -23.83
C GLY A 340 19.20 -4.60 -22.35
N PRO A 341 18.28 -4.08 -21.52
CA PRO A 341 18.56 -3.77 -20.12
C PRO A 341 18.81 -5.02 -19.28
N PRO A 342 19.39 -4.87 -18.07
CA PRO A 342 19.37 -5.93 -17.06
C PRO A 342 17.98 -6.53 -16.95
N THR A 343 17.91 -7.86 -16.92
CA THR A 343 16.67 -8.62 -16.90
C THR A 343 16.74 -9.68 -15.82
N ALA A 344 15.69 -9.77 -15.01
CA ALA A 344 15.52 -10.84 -14.04
C ALA A 344 14.36 -11.75 -14.47
N VAL A 345 14.67 -13.02 -14.70
CA VAL A 345 13.68 -14.03 -15.08
C VAL A 345 13.32 -14.81 -13.83
N TYR A 346 12.06 -14.78 -13.45
CA TYR A 346 11.56 -15.48 -12.27
C TYR A 346 10.76 -16.70 -12.72
N SER A 347 11.04 -17.82 -12.07
CA SER A 347 10.27 -19.04 -12.23
C SER A 347 9.57 -19.37 -10.91
N HIS A 348 8.23 -19.48 -10.95
CA HIS A 348 7.46 -19.87 -9.79
C HIS A 348 7.59 -21.38 -9.55
N GLU A 349 8.51 -21.76 -8.67
CA GLU A 349 8.40 -22.96 -7.86
C GLU A 349 7.60 -22.63 -6.58
N ARG A 350 6.75 -23.56 -6.12
CA ARG A 350 5.93 -23.39 -4.89
C ARG A 350 6.83 -23.40 -3.65
N SER A 351 7.59 -22.33 -3.42
CA SER A 351 8.54 -22.23 -2.31
C SER A 351 8.56 -20.81 -1.71
N GLN A 352 9.05 -20.69 -0.48
CA GLN A 352 9.24 -19.40 0.23
C GLN A 352 10.45 -18.59 -0.28
N VAL A 353 11.13 -19.06 -1.34
CA VAL A 353 12.30 -18.43 -1.96
C VAL A 353 12.07 -18.21 -3.46
N PHE A 354 12.66 -17.16 -4.02
CA PHE A 354 12.60 -16.86 -5.45
C PHE A 354 13.62 -17.71 -6.21
N ASP A 355 13.19 -18.43 -7.24
CA ASP A 355 14.09 -19.00 -8.25
C ASP A 355 14.22 -18.02 -9.40
N VAL A 356 15.36 -17.31 -9.42
CA VAL A 356 15.58 -16.14 -10.26
C VAL A 356 16.90 -16.26 -11.03
N THR A 357 16.86 -15.93 -12.31
CA THR A 357 18.04 -15.72 -13.15
C THR A 357 18.21 -14.24 -13.43
N ALA A 358 19.25 -13.62 -12.85
CA ALA A 358 19.57 -12.22 -13.07
C ALA A 358 20.71 -12.08 -14.09
N GLY A 359 20.49 -11.32 -15.16
CA GLY A 359 21.46 -11.18 -16.24
C GLY A 359 21.03 -10.19 -17.32
N PHE A 360 21.40 -10.49 -18.56
CA PHE A 360 21.15 -9.61 -19.70
C PHE A 360 20.61 -10.40 -20.90
N PRO A 361 19.74 -9.79 -21.71
CA PRO A 361 19.39 -10.32 -23.01
C PRO A 361 20.60 -10.28 -23.95
N VAL A 362 20.80 -11.33 -24.74
CA VAL A 362 21.92 -11.48 -25.66
C VAL A 362 21.44 -11.78 -27.09
N ALA A 363 22.24 -11.41 -28.08
CA ALA A 363 21.89 -11.57 -29.51
C ALA A 363 21.87 -13.04 -29.97
N ALA A 364 22.67 -13.89 -29.33
CA ALA A 364 22.78 -15.32 -29.58
C ALA A 364 23.11 -16.06 -28.28
N GLU A 365 22.81 -17.36 -28.23
CA GLU A 365 23.16 -18.21 -27.10
C GLU A 365 24.68 -18.23 -26.90
N PRO A 366 25.18 -17.86 -25.70
CA PRO A 366 26.62 -17.86 -25.46
C PRO A 366 27.14 -19.29 -25.42
N SER A 367 28.42 -19.47 -25.77
CA SER A 367 29.12 -20.73 -25.54
C SER A 367 28.98 -21.16 -24.07
N ALA A 368 28.89 -22.47 -23.83
CA ALA A 368 28.69 -23.00 -22.47
C ALA A 368 29.81 -22.54 -21.52
N THR A 369 29.48 -21.62 -20.61
CA THR A 369 30.39 -21.04 -19.64
C THR A 369 29.97 -21.45 -18.22
N PRO A 370 30.87 -22.02 -17.41
CA PRO A 370 30.54 -22.42 -16.03
C PRO A 370 29.97 -21.25 -15.20
N GLY A 371 28.79 -21.46 -14.61
CA GLY A 371 28.13 -20.47 -13.77
C GLY A 371 27.29 -19.43 -14.52
N LEU A 372 27.23 -19.49 -15.86
CA LEU A 372 26.29 -18.73 -16.68
C LEU A 372 25.10 -19.61 -17.05
N ALA A 373 23.92 -19.29 -16.54
CA ALA A 373 22.64 -19.88 -16.91
C ALA A 373 22.07 -19.16 -18.13
N VAL A 374 21.32 -19.90 -18.94
CA VAL A 374 20.63 -19.38 -20.12
C VAL A 374 19.14 -19.64 -19.97
N GLU A 375 18.33 -18.58 -20.10
CA GLU A 375 16.87 -18.63 -20.04
C GLU A 375 16.29 -18.21 -21.39
N HIS A 376 15.31 -18.96 -21.89
CA HIS A 376 14.64 -18.68 -23.16
C HIS A 376 13.27 -18.08 -22.91
N LEU A 377 13.14 -16.79 -23.22
CA LEU A 377 11.88 -16.06 -23.12
C LEU A 377 11.05 -16.28 -24.39
N PRO A 378 9.77 -16.71 -24.28
CA PRO A 378 8.95 -17.02 -25.44
C PRO A 378 8.56 -15.76 -26.22
N ALA A 379 8.43 -15.89 -27.54
CA ALA A 379 7.71 -14.90 -28.34
C ALA A 379 6.20 -15.01 -28.09
N GLY A 380 5.46 -13.92 -28.24
CA GLY A 380 4.00 -13.95 -28.20
C GLY A 380 3.37 -12.73 -27.57
N GLN A 381 2.08 -12.84 -27.25
CA GLN A 381 1.40 -11.80 -26.49
C GLN A 381 1.90 -11.82 -25.05
N VAL A 382 2.17 -10.64 -24.52
CA VAL A 382 2.55 -10.45 -23.12
C VAL A 382 1.66 -9.39 -22.52
N VAL A 383 1.34 -9.52 -21.24
CA VAL A 383 0.90 -8.39 -20.44
C VAL A 383 2.13 -7.75 -19.81
N ARG A 384 2.24 -6.43 -19.95
CA ARG A 384 3.35 -5.64 -19.44
C ARG A 384 2.81 -4.51 -18.58
N ALA A 385 3.38 -4.34 -17.39
CA ALA A 385 3.18 -3.15 -16.58
C ALA A 385 4.47 -2.34 -16.46
N GLU A 386 4.36 -1.02 -16.54
CA GLU A 386 5.49 -0.12 -16.30
C GLU A 386 5.44 0.51 -14.91
N HIS A 387 6.42 0.14 -14.08
CA HIS A 387 6.66 0.74 -12.78
C HIS A 387 7.58 1.95 -12.91
N ILE A 388 7.22 3.06 -12.26
CA ILE A 388 8.07 4.26 -12.14
C ILE A 388 8.21 4.60 -10.66
N GLY A 389 9.45 4.63 -10.17
CA GLY A 389 9.76 4.90 -8.76
C GLY A 389 10.64 3.83 -8.12
N PRO A 390 10.94 3.97 -6.81
CA PRO A 390 11.87 3.10 -6.11
C PRO A 390 11.36 1.67 -6.02
N TYR A 391 12.28 0.71 -5.97
CA TYR A 391 11.96 -0.73 -5.92
C TYR A 391 11.10 -1.13 -4.71
N SER A 392 11.16 -0.37 -3.61
CA SER A 392 10.29 -0.54 -2.45
C SER A 392 8.79 -0.43 -2.78
N THR A 393 8.44 0.23 -3.89
CA THR A 393 7.06 0.41 -4.37
C THR A 393 6.66 -0.53 -5.50
N LEU A 394 7.56 -1.43 -5.97
CA LEU A 394 7.23 -2.49 -6.93
C LEU A 394 6.04 -3.37 -6.52
N PRO A 395 5.85 -3.74 -5.23
CA PRO A 395 4.71 -4.53 -4.82
C PRO A 395 3.35 -3.97 -5.24
N ALA A 396 3.20 -2.64 -5.35
CA ALA A 396 1.99 -2.00 -5.85
C ALA A 396 1.73 -2.33 -7.33
N THR A 397 2.76 -2.37 -8.16
CA THR A 397 2.63 -2.72 -9.59
C THR A 397 2.33 -4.20 -9.77
N TYR A 398 2.92 -5.06 -8.93
CA TYR A 398 2.57 -6.47 -8.89
C TYR A 398 1.10 -6.69 -8.50
N ALA A 399 0.59 -5.93 -7.53
CA ALA A 399 -0.83 -5.97 -7.16
C ALA A 399 -1.73 -5.56 -8.34
N LEU A 400 -1.37 -4.50 -9.08
CA LEU A 400 -2.12 -4.10 -10.29
C LEU A 400 -2.15 -5.21 -11.35
N LEU A 401 -1.01 -5.87 -11.60
CA LEU A 401 -0.96 -7.00 -12.52
C LEU A 401 -1.79 -8.18 -12.04
N ALA A 402 -1.75 -8.47 -10.73
CA ALA A 402 -2.52 -9.55 -10.13
C ALA A 402 -4.03 -9.30 -10.24
N ASN A 403 -4.47 -8.06 -10.00
CA ASN A 403 -5.86 -7.63 -10.23
C ASN A 403 -6.24 -7.76 -11.71
N TRP A 404 -5.39 -7.28 -12.62
CA TRP A 404 -5.63 -7.40 -14.06
C TRP A 404 -5.81 -8.86 -14.50
N PHE A 405 -4.97 -9.78 -14.00
CA PHE A 405 -5.13 -11.21 -14.26
C PHE A 405 -6.47 -11.75 -13.73
N GLY A 406 -6.85 -11.33 -12.51
CA GLY A 406 -8.14 -11.64 -11.90
C GLY A 406 -9.34 -11.17 -12.74
N ASP A 407 -9.34 -9.90 -13.14
CA ASP A 407 -10.41 -9.27 -13.93
C ASP A 407 -10.57 -9.91 -15.32
N HIS A 408 -9.48 -10.41 -15.89
CA HIS A 408 -9.48 -11.09 -17.19
C HIS A 408 -9.66 -12.62 -17.07
N ALA A 409 -9.95 -13.14 -15.86
CA ALA A 409 -10.10 -14.56 -15.57
C ALA A 409 -8.91 -15.42 -16.07
N ARG A 410 -7.69 -14.88 -15.97
CA ARG A 410 -6.44 -15.51 -16.40
C ARG A 410 -5.57 -15.83 -15.20
N THR A 411 -4.94 -17.00 -15.21
CA THR A 411 -3.93 -17.34 -14.19
C THR A 411 -2.58 -16.77 -14.62
N PRO A 412 -1.84 -16.08 -13.73
CA PRO A 412 -0.49 -15.65 -14.02
C PRO A 412 0.40 -16.83 -14.44
N PRO A 413 1.14 -16.71 -15.56
CA PRO A 413 2.09 -17.73 -16.01
C PRO A 413 3.15 -18.05 -14.97
N ARG A 414 3.71 -19.25 -15.05
CA ARG A 414 4.79 -19.68 -14.14
C ARG A 414 6.11 -18.96 -14.34
N ILE A 415 6.29 -18.35 -15.52
CA ILE A 415 7.47 -17.56 -15.86
C ILE A 415 7.05 -16.11 -16.03
N MET A 416 7.85 -15.20 -15.49
CA MET A 416 7.73 -13.77 -15.69
C MET A 416 9.13 -13.17 -15.73
N TRP A 417 9.25 -11.95 -16.22
CA TRP A 417 10.52 -11.23 -16.12
C TRP A 417 10.34 -9.75 -15.80
N GLU A 418 11.34 -9.21 -15.11
CA GLU A 418 11.52 -7.78 -14.87
C GLU A 418 12.61 -7.24 -15.78
N GLU A 419 12.37 -6.10 -16.42
CA GLU A 419 13.37 -5.35 -17.19
C GLU A 419 13.67 -4.03 -16.48
N TYR A 420 14.92 -3.83 -16.06
CA TYR A 420 15.35 -2.63 -15.34
C TYR A 420 15.85 -1.59 -16.35
N VAL A 421 14.91 -0.82 -16.91
CA VAL A 421 15.16 0.17 -17.96
C VAL A 421 15.96 1.37 -17.44
N ALA A 422 15.68 1.79 -16.21
CA ALA A 422 16.44 2.81 -15.49
C ALA A 422 16.49 2.45 -14.00
N GLY A 423 17.66 2.53 -13.38
CA GLY A 423 17.88 2.00 -12.02
C GLY A 423 19.09 2.64 -11.32
N PRO A 424 19.59 2.02 -10.23
CA PRO A 424 20.70 2.53 -9.43
C PRO A 424 21.96 2.87 -10.25
N GLY A 425 22.58 4.00 -9.93
CA GLY A 425 23.67 4.61 -10.70
C GLY A 425 23.38 6.10 -10.93
N ASP A 426 23.36 6.53 -12.19
CA ASP A 426 23.18 7.94 -12.59
C ASP A 426 21.70 8.40 -12.61
N THR A 427 20.76 7.58 -12.13
CA THR A 427 19.32 7.90 -12.11
C THR A 427 18.85 8.14 -10.68
N ARG A 428 18.01 9.17 -10.48
CA ARG A 428 17.33 9.39 -9.19
C ARG A 428 16.32 8.26 -8.94
N GLU A 429 16.18 7.79 -7.70
CA GLU A 429 15.24 6.71 -7.35
C GLU A 429 13.79 6.96 -7.81
N SER A 430 13.36 8.22 -7.80
CA SER A 430 12.02 8.63 -8.28
C SER A 430 11.80 8.47 -9.78
N ASP A 431 12.87 8.23 -10.54
CA ASP A 431 12.88 8.11 -12.00
C ASP A 431 13.33 6.71 -12.44
N TYR A 432 13.48 5.76 -11.51
CA TYR A 432 13.67 4.35 -11.85
C TYR A 432 12.48 3.85 -12.67
N ARG A 433 12.78 2.97 -13.63
CA ARG A 433 11.80 2.39 -14.55
C ARG A 433 12.02 0.90 -14.63
N THR A 434 11.02 0.14 -14.18
CA THR A 434 11.01 -1.32 -14.26
C THR A 434 9.80 -1.76 -15.06
N ARG A 435 9.99 -2.66 -16.03
CA ARG A 435 8.88 -3.30 -16.75
C ARG A 435 8.68 -4.69 -16.18
N ILE A 436 7.49 -5.00 -15.72
CA ILE A 436 7.11 -6.34 -15.27
C ILE A 436 6.30 -6.98 -16.39
N VAL A 437 6.72 -8.16 -16.84
CA VAL A 437 6.18 -8.80 -18.04
C VAL A 437 5.80 -10.25 -17.76
N TYR A 438 4.57 -10.60 -18.17
CA TYR A 438 4.06 -11.98 -18.12
C TYR A 438 3.61 -12.43 -19.53
N PRO A 439 4.06 -13.59 -20.02
CA PRO A 439 3.65 -14.11 -21.34
C PRO A 439 2.26 -14.74 -21.29
N LEU A 440 1.34 -14.38 -22.19
CA LEU A 440 -0.06 -14.84 -22.18
C LEU A 440 -0.33 -16.16 -22.91
N ASN A 441 0.74 -16.85 -23.32
CA ASN A 441 0.69 -18.04 -24.17
C ASN A 441 0.16 -19.29 -23.46
#